data_AF-A0A317JVD1-F1
#
_entry.id   AF-A0A317JVD1-F1
#
_cell.length_a   1.000
_cell.length_b   1.000
_cell.length_c   1.000
_cell.angle_alpha   90.00
_cell.angle_beta   90.00
_cell.angle_gamma   90.00
#
_symmetry.space_group_name_H-M   'P 1'
#
loop_
_entity.id
_entity.type
_entity.pdbx_description
1 polymer ?
#
loop_
_entity_poly.entity_id
_entity_poly.type
_entity_poly.pdbx_seq_one_letter_code
_entity_poly.pdbx_strand_id
1 'polypeptide(L)'
;APVVTPISTPTTTPPSTCAPITGVCRNPQNPTNIQCIVTTPTPSPTVTPTPTPTAAPGCGTACSTDADCLSTMSCINNVCRNPQNPTSSTCENQPQGGFFIRKYHDHNGNGTQDSGDEGLTWKFQWQSNNDGNWHDYQTDGNHLGEGGVVTLPDGTIVEIKEVGQTGWNPTTPSDVTLTIKANQTQLMVFGNWQGASSTPVPACGSSCSSDANCPSGMTCSGGACRNPSCTSSTSCVCATTVVYVPPSPGLPPTLPKTGGVADTLKLLGAGVGAVIVGLAGLLLL
;
A
#
# COMPACT_ATOMS: atom_id res chain seq x y z
N ALA A 1 23.04 24.81 25.28
CA ALA A 1 22.04 25.58 24.52
C ALA A 1 21.69 26.83 25.33
N PRO A 2 21.88 28.05 24.80
CA PRO A 2 21.57 29.26 25.55
C PRO A 2 20.06 29.56 25.51
N VAL A 3 19.54 29.97 26.67
CA VAL A 3 18.14 30.31 26.92
C VAL A 3 17.83 31.67 26.31
N VAL A 4 16.87 31.72 25.39
CA VAL A 4 16.37 32.95 24.75
C VAL A 4 15.16 33.44 25.54
N THR A 5 15.26 34.65 26.11
CA THR A 5 14.12 35.40 26.67
C THR A 5 13.34 36.11 25.56
N PRO A 6 12.00 36.13 25.60
CA PRO A 6 11.20 36.83 24.60
C PRO A 6 11.10 38.34 24.89
N ILE A 7 11.31 39.13 23.83
CA ILE A 7 11.14 40.58 23.77
C ILE A 7 9.66 40.89 23.50
N SER A 8 9.02 41.65 24.37
CA SER A 8 7.65 42.14 24.24
C SER A 8 7.59 43.38 23.33
N THR A 9 6.76 43.31 22.28
CA THR A 9 6.47 44.44 21.37
C THR A 9 5.40 45.38 21.96
N PRO A 10 5.56 46.71 21.86
CA PRO A 10 4.54 47.66 22.30
C PRO A 10 3.40 47.78 21.28
N THR A 11 2.18 47.59 21.77
CA THR A 11 0.93 47.81 21.03
C THR A 11 0.66 49.31 20.91
N THR A 12 0.82 49.88 19.72
CA THR A 12 0.36 51.25 19.42
C THR A 12 -1.07 51.22 18.92
N THR A 13 -2.01 51.61 19.77
CA THR A 13 -3.38 51.94 19.38
C THR A 13 -3.41 53.19 18.50
N PRO A 14 -4.03 53.17 17.31
CA PRO A 14 -4.24 54.38 16.52
C PRO A 14 -5.33 55.27 17.16
N PRO A 15 -5.18 56.60 17.17
CA PRO A 15 -6.24 57.48 17.63
C PRO A 15 -7.42 57.48 16.65
N SER A 16 -8.58 57.46 17.27
CA SER A 16 -9.93 57.41 16.70
C SER A 16 -10.20 58.42 15.57
N THR A 17 -10.90 57.88 14.58
CA THR A 17 -11.51 58.49 13.40
C THR A 17 -12.39 59.71 13.68
N CYS A 18 -12.14 60.81 12.95
CA CYS A 18 -13.14 61.87 12.71
C CYS A 18 -14.17 61.38 11.68
N ALA A 19 -15.45 61.44 12.01
CA ALA A 19 -16.56 61.16 11.09
C ALA A 19 -16.97 62.43 10.33
N PRO A 20 -17.24 62.37 9.00
CA PRO A 20 -17.66 63.54 8.23
C PRO A 20 -19.18 63.58 8.13
N ILE A 21 -19.83 64.46 8.90
CA ILE A 21 -21.17 64.94 8.57
C ILE A 21 -21.17 66.45 8.80
N THR A 22 -21.31 67.21 7.71
CA THR A 22 -21.36 68.69 7.63
C THR A 22 -20.02 69.46 7.72
N GLY A 23 -19.13 69.21 6.77
CA GLY A 23 -18.45 70.24 5.94
C GLY A 23 -17.82 71.53 6.53
N VAL A 24 -17.55 71.67 7.84
CA VAL A 24 -16.76 72.79 8.37
C VAL A 24 -15.92 72.35 9.58
N CYS A 25 -14.60 72.21 9.38
CA CYS A 25 -13.66 72.05 10.49
C CYS A 25 -13.33 73.42 11.08
N ARG A 26 -13.62 73.64 12.37
CA ARG A 26 -13.14 74.83 13.12
C ARG A 26 -12.14 74.39 14.18
N ASN A 27 -11.02 75.10 14.26
CA ASN A 27 -10.07 74.97 15.36
C ASN A 27 -10.75 75.41 16.68
N PRO A 28 -10.82 74.56 17.73
CA PRO A 28 -11.49 74.92 18.98
C PRO A 28 -10.86 76.09 19.73
N GLN A 29 -9.61 76.45 19.42
CA GLN A 29 -8.87 77.48 20.16
C GLN A 29 -8.84 78.86 19.48
N ASN A 30 -9.36 79.02 18.26
CA ASN A 30 -9.42 80.33 17.62
C ASN A 30 -10.47 80.40 16.48
N PRO A 31 -11.69 80.92 16.74
CA PRO A 31 -12.79 80.87 15.78
C PRO A 31 -12.79 81.96 14.68
N THR A 32 -11.77 82.84 14.59
CA THR A 32 -11.77 83.96 13.61
C THR A 32 -10.79 83.81 12.44
N ASN A 33 -10.01 82.73 12.34
CA ASN A 33 -9.05 82.54 11.25
C ASN A 33 -9.54 81.48 10.25
N ILE A 34 -10.12 81.95 9.14
CA ILE A 34 -10.50 81.12 7.98
C ILE A 34 -9.38 81.24 6.94
N GLN A 35 -8.43 80.31 6.97
CA GLN A 35 -7.43 80.14 5.91
C GLN A 35 -7.64 78.75 5.30
N CYS A 36 -8.36 78.70 4.19
CA CYS A 36 -8.52 77.49 3.38
C CYS A 36 -7.30 77.35 2.46
N ILE A 37 -6.34 76.49 2.84
CA ILE A 37 -5.26 76.08 1.95
C ILE A 37 -5.82 74.99 1.02
N VAL A 38 -6.06 75.34 -0.25
CA VAL A 38 -6.37 74.37 -1.30
C VAL A 38 -5.07 73.69 -1.69
N THR A 39 -4.87 72.46 -1.24
CA THR A 39 -3.78 71.61 -1.74
C THR A 39 -4.26 70.87 -2.98
N THR A 40 -3.63 71.13 -4.11
CA THR A 40 -3.87 70.43 -5.38
C THR A 40 -3.42 68.96 -5.21
N PRO A 41 -4.27 67.95 -5.47
CA PRO A 41 -3.89 66.56 -5.32
C PRO A 41 -2.84 66.18 -6.38
N THR A 42 -1.65 65.78 -5.93
CA THR A 42 -0.63 65.13 -6.77
C THR A 42 -1.22 63.84 -7.37
N PRO A 43 -1.08 63.59 -8.69
CA PRO A 43 -1.57 62.37 -9.30
C PRO A 43 -0.89 61.15 -8.67
N SER A 44 -1.70 60.27 -8.10
CA SER A 44 -1.25 58.99 -7.53
C SER A 44 -0.71 58.09 -8.64
N PRO A 45 0.44 57.41 -8.46
CA PRO A 45 0.97 56.50 -9.48
C PRO A 45 -0.05 55.40 -9.74
N THR A 46 -0.43 55.24 -11.02
CA THR A 46 -1.27 54.15 -11.47
C THR A 46 -0.54 52.84 -11.22
N VAL A 47 -1.00 52.07 -10.22
CA VAL A 47 -0.55 50.71 -9.98
C VAL A 47 -0.90 49.88 -11.21
N THR A 48 0.11 49.52 -12.01
CA THR A 48 -0.03 48.50 -13.05
C THR A 48 -0.57 47.23 -12.38
N PRO A 49 -1.71 46.67 -12.82
CA PRO A 49 -2.24 45.45 -12.22
C PRO A 49 -1.18 44.36 -12.34
N THR A 50 -0.72 43.85 -11.19
CA THR A 50 0.11 42.64 -11.16
C THR A 50 -0.73 41.53 -11.79
N PRO A 51 -0.22 40.83 -12.82
CA PRO A 51 -0.99 39.77 -13.48
C PRO A 51 -1.43 38.78 -12.41
N THR A 52 -2.74 38.57 -12.31
CA THR A 52 -3.30 37.49 -11.49
C THR A 52 -2.64 36.19 -11.95
N PRO A 53 -2.00 35.40 -11.05
CA PRO A 53 -1.37 34.16 -11.46
C PRO A 53 -2.43 33.29 -12.12
N THR A 54 -2.29 33.10 -13.43
CA THR A 54 -3.08 32.13 -14.18
C THR A 54 -2.78 30.80 -13.54
N ALA A 55 -3.80 30.07 -13.07
CA ALA A 55 -3.62 28.76 -12.47
C ALA A 55 -2.72 27.93 -13.40
N ALA A 56 -1.59 27.44 -12.88
CA ALA A 56 -0.62 26.70 -13.66
C ALA A 56 -1.35 25.57 -14.42
N PRO A 57 -1.17 25.48 -15.74
CA PRO A 57 -2.00 24.62 -16.57
C PRO A 57 -1.82 23.15 -16.18
N GLY A 58 -2.95 22.43 -16.15
CA GLY A 58 -3.01 21.06 -15.64
C GLY A 58 -2.42 20.01 -16.59
N CYS A 59 -2.65 18.73 -16.28
CA CYS A 59 -2.24 17.60 -17.11
C CYS A 59 -2.61 17.78 -18.60
N GLY A 60 -1.71 17.42 -19.51
CA GLY A 60 -2.01 17.37 -20.93
C GLY A 60 -1.93 18.72 -21.65
N THR A 61 -1.57 19.77 -20.93
CA THR A 61 -1.38 21.11 -21.50
C THR A 61 -0.02 21.24 -22.16
N ALA A 62 0.06 22.08 -23.20
CA ALA A 62 1.31 22.32 -23.90
C ALA A 62 2.29 23.09 -22.99
N CYS A 63 3.56 22.73 -23.08
CA CYS A 63 4.64 23.35 -22.30
C CYS A 63 5.91 23.45 -23.15
N SER A 64 6.79 24.37 -22.77
CA SER A 64 8.16 24.48 -23.29
C SER A 64 9.19 24.13 -22.22
N THR A 65 8.86 24.33 -20.95
CA THR A 65 9.72 24.04 -19.80
C THR A 65 8.90 23.50 -18.63
N ASP A 66 9.56 22.89 -17.63
CA ASP A 66 8.91 22.40 -16.40
C ASP A 66 8.20 23.52 -15.62
N ALA A 67 8.63 24.78 -15.77
CA ALA A 67 8.01 25.93 -15.12
C ALA A 67 6.61 26.25 -15.67
N ASP A 68 6.27 25.74 -16.86
CA ASP A 68 4.95 25.89 -17.46
C ASP A 68 3.93 24.91 -16.85
N CYS A 69 4.37 23.92 -16.07
CA CYS A 69 3.53 22.87 -15.52
C CYS A 69 3.24 23.07 -14.02
N LEU A 70 2.23 22.36 -13.50
CA LEU A 70 2.05 22.21 -12.04
C LEU A 70 3.32 21.65 -11.40
N SER A 71 3.59 22.02 -10.15
CA SER A 71 4.82 21.65 -9.43
C SER A 71 5.07 20.15 -9.25
N THR A 72 4.05 19.31 -9.46
CA THR A 72 4.14 17.84 -9.42
C THR A 72 4.32 17.22 -10.82
N MET A 73 4.44 18.03 -11.86
CA MET A 73 4.52 17.62 -13.26
C MET A 73 5.79 18.15 -13.92
N SER A 74 6.19 17.48 -15.00
CA SER A 74 7.31 17.91 -15.86
C SER A 74 6.84 18.05 -17.30
N CYS A 75 7.54 18.89 -18.05
CA CYS A 75 7.32 19.07 -19.47
C CYS A 75 7.99 17.94 -20.25
N ILE A 76 7.21 16.97 -20.71
CA ILE A 76 7.70 15.78 -21.40
C ILE A 76 7.07 15.75 -22.78
N ASN A 77 7.91 15.77 -23.82
CA ASN A 77 7.47 15.86 -25.22
C ASN A 77 6.53 17.06 -25.49
N ASN A 78 6.88 18.23 -24.93
CA ASN A 78 6.11 19.49 -25.01
C ASN A 78 4.70 19.44 -24.39
N VAL A 79 4.44 18.47 -23.51
CA VAL A 79 3.18 18.35 -22.78
C VAL A 79 3.45 18.13 -21.29
N CYS A 80 2.69 18.78 -20.42
CA CYS A 80 2.78 18.56 -18.98
C CYS A 80 2.31 17.14 -18.64
N ARG A 81 3.21 16.34 -18.09
CA ARG A 81 3.01 14.93 -17.74
C ARG A 81 3.45 14.66 -16.30
N ASN A 82 2.93 13.58 -15.74
CA ASN A 82 3.46 13.01 -14.50
C ASN A 82 4.82 12.34 -14.78
N PRO A 83 5.91 12.75 -14.12
CA PRO A 83 7.24 12.16 -14.34
C PRO A 83 7.29 10.65 -14.02
N GLN A 84 6.43 10.19 -13.11
CA GLN A 84 6.34 8.78 -12.71
C GLN A 84 5.55 7.92 -13.72
N ASN A 85 4.82 8.55 -14.63
CA ASN A 85 4.02 7.88 -15.66
C ASN A 85 3.90 8.77 -16.91
N PRO A 86 5.01 9.01 -17.63
CA PRO A 86 5.07 10.02 -18.67
C PRO A 86 4.19 9.69 -19.90
N THR A 87 3.81 8.42 -20.04
CA THR A 87 2.95 7.93 -21.12
C THR A 87 1.45 8.08 -20.81
N SER A 88 1.07 8.38 -19.55
CA SER A 88 -0.32 8.57 -19.19
C SER A 88 -0.89 9.87 -19.76
N SER A 89 -1.97 9.74 -20.55
CA SER A 89 -2.72 10.88 -21.07
C SER A 89 -3.51 11.63 -20.00
N THR A 90 -3.77 10.99 -18.85
CA THR A 90 -4.47 11.57 -17.69
C THR A 90 -3.52 12.01 -16.57
N CYS A 91 -2.20 11.81 -16.75
CA CYS A 91 -1.15 12.10 -15.77
C CYS A 91 -1.36 11.43 -14.41
N GLU A 92 -2.13 10.35 -14.38
CA GLU A 92 -2.26 9.52 -13.19
C GLU A 92 -0.92 8.88 -12.83
N ASN A 93 -0.70 8.65 -11.54
CA ASN A 93 0.44 7.85 -11.10
C ASN A 93 0.39 6.48 -11.78
N GLN A 94 1.55 5.93 -12.09
CA GLN A 94 1.63 4.58 -12.60
C GLN A 94 1.09 3.63 -11.53
N PRO A 95 0.07 2.79 -11.83
CA PRO A 95 -0.41 1.81 -10.89
C PRO A 95 0.73 0.92 -10.41
N GLN A 96 0.77 0.64 -9.11
CA GLN A 96 1.81 -0.18 -8.49
C GLN A 96 1.18 -1.44 -7.91
N GLY A 97 1.96 -2.50 -7.88
CA GLY A 97 1.69 -3.70 -7.10
C GLY A 97 2.94 -4.10 -6.33
N GLY A 98 2.94 -5.29 -5.76
CA GLY A 98 4.13 -5.81 -5.11
C GLY A 98 4.15 -7.31 -4.98
N PHE A 99 5.24 -7.80 -4.41
CA PHE A 99 5.38 -9.19 -3.99
C PHE A 99 6.14 -9.29 -2.68
N PHE A 100 5.98 -10.41 -1.99
CA PHE A 100 6.82 -10.81 -0.87
C PHE A 100 6.99 -12.32 -0.88
N ILE A 101 8.01 -12.80 -0.19
CA ILE A 101 8.37 -14.21 -0.14
C ILE A 101 8.08 -14.76 1.24
N ARG A 102 7.54 -15.98 1.31
CA ARG A 102 7.48 -16.82 2.52
C ARG A 102 8.34 -18.07 2.31
N LYS A 103 9.28 -18.31 3.22
CA LYS A 103 10.13 -19.51 3.26
C LYS A 103 9.75 -20.38 4.45
N TYR A 104 9.57 -21.68 4.26
CA TYR A 104 9.34 -22.61 5.37
C TYR A 104 10.29 -23.82 5.35
N HIS A 105 10.44 -24.45 6.51
CA HIS A 105 11.06 -25.75 6.68
C HIS A 105 10.01 -26.82 6.47
N ASP A 106 10.15 -27.56 5.39
CA ASP A 106 9.27 -28.67 5.02
C ASP A 106 9.76 -29.96 5.69
N HIS A 107 9.20 -30.30 6.86
CA HIS A 107 9.66 -31.42 7.69
C HIS A 107 9.37 -32.81 7.14
N ASN A 108 8.59 -32.92 6.07
CA ASN A 108 8.28 -34.22 5.48
C ASN A 108 8.71 -34.30 4.00
N GLY A 109 9.18 -33.19 3.44
CA GLY A 109 9.71 -33.10 2.09
C GLY A 109 8.63 -33.14 1.00
N ASN A 110 7.38 -32.82 1.31
CA ASN A 110 6.25 -32.98 0.39
C ASN A 110 5.97 -31.74 -0.50
N GLY A 111 6.70 -30.64 -0.31
CA GLY A 111 6.54 -29.39 -1.06
C GLY A 111 5.33 -28.53 -0.67
N THR A 112 4.66 -28.86 0.44
CA THR A 112 3.51 -28.15 1.01
C THR A 112 3.84 -27.67 2.41
N GLN A 113 3.41 -26.46 2.76
CA GLN A 113 3.55 -25.97 4.13
C GLN A 113 2.47 -26.59 5.02
N ASP A 114 2.87 -27.50 5.89
CA ASP A 114 2.00 -28.22 6.81
C ASP A 114 1.94 -27.55 8.20
N SER A 115 0.99 -28.00 9.03
CA SER A 115 0.96 -27.59 10.43
C SER A 115 2.21 -28.10 11.14
N GLY A 116 3.00 -27.18 11.67
CA GLY A 116 4.27 -27.48 12.33
C GLY A 116 5.49 -27.05 11.51
N ASP A 117 5.33 -26.70 10.23
CA ASP A 117 6.42 -26.17 9.42
C ASP A 117 6.70 -24.71 9.75
N GLU A 118 7.80 -24.47 10.47
CA GLU A 118 8.23 -23.12 10.79
C GLU A 118 8.75 -22.34 9.58
N GLY A 119 8.72 -21.02 9.73
CA GLY A 119 9.37 -20.11 8.83
C GLY A 119 10.90 -20.19 8.91
N LEU A 120 11.57 -19.93 7.79
CA LEU A 120 13.03 -19.88 7.74
C LEU A 120 13.55 -18.51 7.34
N THR A 121 14.69 -18.13 7.93
CA THR A 121 15.49 -17.00 7.45
C THR A 121 16.32 -17.45 6.26
N TRP A 122 16.06 -16.89 5.09
CA TRP A 122 16.65 -17.37 3.83
C TRP A 122 16.94 -16.24 2.85
N LYS A 123 17.98 -16.42 2.04
CA LYS A 123 18.42 -15.45 1.03
C LYS A 123 17.86 -15.78 -0.34
N PHE A 124 17.44 -14.74 -1.04
CA PHE A 124 16.95 -14.78 -2.41
C PHE A 124 17.61 -13.68 -3.22
N GLN A 125 17.52 -13.81 -4.54
CA GLN A 125 17.84 -12.74 -5.47
C GLN A 125 16.64 -12.52 -6.39
N TRP A 126 16.41 -11.29 -6.84
CA TRP A 126 15.40 -11.00 -7.84
C TRP A 126 15.86 -9.97 -8.85
N GLN A 127 15.31 -10.00 -10.06
CA GLN A 127 15.56 -9.00 -11.09
C GLN A 127 14.24 -8.60 -11.78
N SER A 128 14.24 -7.44 -12.43
CA SER A 128 13.06 -6.89 -13.11
C SER A 128 13.25 -6.85 -14.62
N ASN A 129 12.22 -7.22 -15.38
CA ASN A 129 12.18 -7.17 -16.84
C ASN A 129 13.42 -7.79 -17.53
N ASN A 130 14.02 -8.79 -16.88
CA ASN A 130 15.25 -9.45 -17.32
C ASN A 130 16.40 -8.45 -17.61
N ASP A 131 16.51 -7.41 -16.79
CA ASP A 131 17.52 -6.35 -16.91
C ASP A 131 18.95 -6.80 -16.54
N GLY A 132 19.10 -7.99 -15.95
CA GLY A 132 20.38 -8.53 -15.49
C GLY A 132 20.85 -7.94 -14.16
N ASN A 133 20.09 -7.04 -13.54
CA ASN A 133 20.42 -6.39 -12.29
C ASN A 133 19.78 -7.13 -11.12
N TRP A 134 20.55 -8.00 -10.48
CA TRP A 134 20.09 -8.80 -9.36
C TRP A 134 20.11 -8.02 -8.05
N HIS A 135 18.97 -8.03 -7.36
CA HIS A 135 18.76 -7.44 -6.05
C HIS A 135 18.68 -8.56 -4.99
N ASP A 136 19.39 -8.37 -3.88
CA ASP A 136 19.29 -9.29 -2.74
C ASP A 136 17.95 -9.12 -2.01
N TYR A 137 17.44 -10.22 -1.48
CA TYR A 137 16.23 -10.28 -0.67
C TYR A 137 16.41 -11.29 0.47
N GLN A 138 15.78 -11.04 1.61
CA GLN A 138 15.87 -11.92 2.76
C GLN A 138 14.50 -12.08 3.45
N THR A 139 14.22 -13.31 3.86
CA THR A 139 13.07 -13.69 4.71
C THR A 139 13.48 -13.74 6.18
N ASP A 140 12.53 -13.63 7.09
CA ASP A 140 12.76 -13.72 8.54
C ASP A 140 12.00 -14.91 9.15
N GLY A 141 12.74 -15.90 9.65
CA GLY A 141 12.17 -17.07 10.32
C GLY A 141 11.35 -16.74 11.57
N ASN A 142 11.62 -15.61 12.23
CA ASN A 142 10.81 -15.14 13.37
C ASN A 142 9.46 -14.55 12.93
N HIS A 143 9.29 -14.29 11.64
CA HIS A 143 8.08 -13.73 11.05
C HIS A 143 7.43 -14.71 10.09
N LEU A 144 7.26 -15.97 10.52
CA LEU A 144 6.70 -17.06 9.69
C LEU A 144 7.49 -17.29 8.38
N GLY A 145 8.75 -16.85 8.33
CA GLY A 145 9.60 -16.95 7.16
C GLY A 145 9.26 -15.91 6.08
N GLU A 146 8.54 -14.85 6.43
CA GLU A 146 8.17 -13.80 5.50
C GLU A 146 9.26 -12.72 5.42
N GLY A 147 9.45 -12.15 4.24
CA GLY A 147 10.29 -10.96 4.04
C GLY A 147 9.45 -9.70 3.79
N GLY A 148 10.14 -8.59 3.51
CA GLY A 148 9.49 -7.32 3.18
C GLY A 148 8.76 -7.34 1.83
N VAL A 149 7.79 -6.44 1.67
CA VAL A 149 7.12 -6.24 0.36
C VAL A 149 8.03 -5.43 -0.57
N VAL A 150 8.23 -5.92 -1.78
CA VAL A 150 8.84 -5.19 -2.88
C VAL A 150 7.73 -4.60 -3.72
N THR A 151 7.70 -3.27 -3.87
CA THR A 151 6.69 -2.54 -4.65
C THR A 151 7.25 -2.13 -6.00
N LEU A 152 6.54 -2.45 -7.06
CA LEU A 152 6.96 -2.24 -8.44
C LEU A 152 5.80 -1.75 -9.33
N PRO A 153 6.12 -1.14 -10.49
CA PRO A 153 5.13 -0.83 -11.52
C PRO A 153 4.27 -2.04 -11.92
N ASP A 154 2.98 -1.80 -12.14
CA ASP A 154 2.10 -2.77 -12.82
C ASP A 154 2.70 -3.21 -14.17
N GLY A 155 2.56 -4.49 -14.49
CA GLY A 155 3.12 -5.09 -15.70
C GLY A 155 4.62 -5.44 -15.62
N THR A 156 5.34 -5.06 -14.56
CA THR A 156 6.75 -5.46 -14.39
C THR A 156 6.85 -6.98 -14.30
N ILE A 157 7.72 -7.59 -15.11
CA ILE A 157 8.05 -9.02 -15.00
C ILE A 157 9.16 -9.16 -13.97
N VAL A 158 8.99 -10.01 -12.97
CA VAL A 158 9.98 -10.27 -11.91
C VAL A 158 10.40 -11.72 -11.98
N GLU A 159 11.71 -11.95 -11.97
CA GLU A 159 12.32 -13.27 -11.77
C GLU A 159 12.92 -13.33 -10.37
N ILE A 160 12.62 -14.38 -9.62
CA ILE A 160 13.07 -14.60 -8.24
C ILE A 160 13.84 -15.92 -8.21
N LYS A 161 14.98 -15.93 -7.53
CA LYS A 161 15.86 -17.10 -7.34
C LYS A 161 16.15 -17.31 -5.88
N GLU A 162 15.97 -18.54 -5.43
CA GLU A 162 16.39 -19.00 -4.13
C GLU A 162 17.91 -19.27 -4.11
N VAL A 163 18.60 -18.74 -3.10
CA VAL A 163 20.02 -19.05 -2.89
C VAL A 163 20.12 -20.36 -2.12
N GLY A 164 20.61 -21.43 -2.75
CA GLY A 164 20.79 -22.73 -2.11
C GLY A 164 21.75 -22.68 -0.90
N GLN A 165 21.48 -23.52 0.12
CA GLN A 165 22.35 -23.68 1.28
C GLN A 165 22.74 -25.16 1.46
N THR A 166 23.97 -25.41 1.88
CA THR A 166 24.47 -26.77 2.13
C THR A 166 23.61 -27.50 3.16
N GLY A 167 23.26 -28.76 2.87
CA GLY A 167 22.45 -29.59 3.76
C GLY A 167 20.94 -29.35 3.65
N TRP A 168 20.50 -28.49 2.73
CA TRP A 168 19.09 -28.24 2.44
C TRP A 168 18.78 -28.60 0.99
N ASN A 169 17.58 -29.13 0.77
CA ASN A 169 17.08 -29.45 -0.56
C ASN A 169 15.75 -28.71 -0.79
N PRO A 170 15.56 -27.99 -1.91
CA PRO A 170 14.29 -27.35 -2.22
C PRO A 170 13.23 -28.41 -2.51
N THR A 171 12.04 -28.21 -1.95
CA THR A 171 10.84 -29.05 -2.14
C THR A 171 9.76 -28.33 -2.95
N THR A 172 9.95 -27.04 -3.18
CA THR A 172 9.23 -26.19 -4.15
C THR A 172 10.19 -25.74 -5.27
N PRO A 173 9.72 -25.07 -6.34
CA PRO A 173 10.61 -24.46 -7.32
C PRO A 173 11.55 -23.45 -6.67
N SER A 174 12.85 -23.56 -6.97
CA SER A 174 13.88 -22.61 -6.54
C SER A 174 13.83 -21.28 -7.32
N ASP A 175 13.13 -21.26 -8.45
CA ASP A 175 13.06 -20.11 -9.34
C ASP A 175 11.61 -19.87 -9.76
N VAL A 176 11.15 -18.62 -9.68
CA VAL A 176 9.78 -18.21 -9.98
C VAL A 176 9.78 -16.95 -10.83
N THR A 177 8.87 -16.88 -11.80
CA THR A 177 8.61 -15.67 -12.58
C THR A 177 7.16 -15.23 -12.38
N LEU A 178 6.95 -13.93 -12.15
CA LEU A 178 5.62 -13.34 -11.99
C LEU A 178 5.52 -11.99 -12.70
N THR A 179 4.30 -11.58 -13.01
CA THR A 179 4.00 -10.23 -13.47
C THR A 179 3.33 -9.45 -12.34
N ILE A 180 3.84 -8.27 -12.03
CA ILE A 180 3.26 -7.39 -11.01
C ILE A 180 1.90 -6.92 -11.50
N LYS A 181 0.90 -6.98 -10.61
CA LYS A 181 -0.47 -6.56 -10.88
C LYS A 181 -0.82 -5.36 -10.02
N ALA A 182 -1.40 -4.34 -10.65
CA ALA A 182 -1.85 -3.12 -9.98
C ALA A 182 -2.71 -3.43 -8.74
N ASN A 183 -2.40 -2.76 -7.64
CA ASN A 183 -3.08 -2.85 -6.36
C ASN A 183 -3.13 -4.27 -5.75
N GLN A 184 -2.19 -5.14 -6.13
CA GLN A 184 -2.05 -6.49 -5.58
C GLN A 184 -0.67 -6.71 -5.00
N THR A 185 -0.62 -7.32 -3.82
CA THR A 185 0.60 -7.87 -3.23
C THR A 185 0.58 -9.38 -3.38
N GLN A 186 1.50 -9.93 -4.15
CA GLN A 186 1.57 -11.36 -4.49
C GLN A 186 2.50 -12.11 -3.52
N LEU A 187 2.04 -13.23 -2.98
CA LEU A 187 2.83 -14.09 -2.09
C LEU A 187 3.51 -15.20 -2.89
N MET A 188 4.84 -15.28 -2.81
CA MET A 188 5.62 -16.40 -3.35
C MET A 188 6.08 -17.30 -2.21
N VAL A 189 5.89 -18.62 -2.33
CA VAL A 189 6.13 -19.57 -1.23
C VAL A 189 7.21 -20.57 -1.60
N PHE A 190 8.18 -20.79 -0.70
CA PHE A 190 9.34 -21.65 -0.91
C PHE A 190 9.57 -22.62 0.26
N GLY A 191 9.62 -23.93 0.01
CA GLY A 191 9.82 -25.00 1.00
C GLY A 191 11.15 -25.73 0.81
N ASN A 192 11.88 -26.01 1.90
CA ASN A 192 13.13 -26.79 1.88
C ASN A 192 13.15 -27.81 3.01
N TRP A 193 13.84 -28.93 2.78
CA TRP A 193 14.00 -30.06 3.70
C TRP A 193 15.47 -30.25 4.11
N GLN A 194 15.74 -30.53 5.39
CA GLN A 194 17.09 -30.78 5.96
C GLN A 194 17.52 -32.25 6.05
N GLY A 195 16.67 -33.21 5.69
CA GLY A 195 17.06 -34.61 5.77
C GLY A 195 18.04 -35.01 4.65
N ALA A 196 18.68 -36.18 4.82
CA ALA A 196 19.18 -36.93 3.67
C ALA A 196 18.02 -36.99 2.68
N SER A 197 18.25 -36.59 1.43
CA SER A 197 17.23 -36.57 0.39
C SER A 197 16.37 -37.82 0.57
N SER A 198 15.14 -37.66 1.06
CA SER A 198 14.14 -38.69 0.91
C SER A 198 14.16 -38.91 -0.59
N THR A 199 14.58 -40.12 -0.99
CA THR A 199 14.80 -40.58 -2.38
C THR A 199 14.32 -39.54 -3.38
N PRO A 200 15.21 -38.89 -4.16
CA PRO A 200 14.83 -37.77 -4.99
C PRO A 200 13.52 -38.13 -5.67
N VAL A 201 12.43 -37.42 -5.34
CA VAL A 201 11.20 -37.51 -6.14
C VAL A 201 11.71 -37.47 -7.57
N PRO A 202 11.52 -38.51 -8.42
CA PRO A 202 12.18 -38.54 -9.71
C PRO A 202 11.86 -37.22 -10.40
N ALA A 203 12.88 -36.37 -10.49
CA ALA A 203 12.64 -34.94 -10.44
C ALA A 203 11.90 -34.52 -11.70
N CYS A 204 11.08 -33.50 -11.58
CA CYS A 204 10.71 -32.69 -12.72
C CYS A 204 11.97 -32.43 -13.59
N GLY A 205 11.89 -32.70 -14.90
CA GLY A 205 13.07 -32.55 -15.77
C GLY A 205 13.97 -33.78 -15.88
N SER A 206 13.69 -34.85 -15.14
CA SER A 206 14.37 -36.14 -15.35
C SER A 206 14.12 -36.65 -16.75
N SER A 207 15.17 -37.15 -17.40
CA SER A 207 15.04 -37.73 -18.73
C SER A 207 14.08 -38.93 -18.72
N CYS A 208 13.18 -38.99 -19.68
CA CYS A 208 12.22 -40.08 -19.82
C CYS A 208 12.10 -40.48 -21.29
N SER A 209 11.72 -41.75 -21.50
CA SER A 209 11.36 -42.28 -22.82
C SER A 209 9.88 -42.65 -22.93
N SER A 210 9.20 -42.72 -21.79
CA SER A 210 7.78 -43.02 -21.65
C SER A 210 7.27 -42.52 -20.29
N ASP A 211 5.94 -42.40 -20.13
CA ASP A 211 5.31 -41.98 -18.87
C ASP A 211 5.67 -42.88 -17.69
N ALA A 212 5.94 -44.17 -17.93
CA ALA A 212 6.36 -45.11 -16.90
C ALA A 212 7.75 -44.82 -16.30
N ASN A 213 8.55 -43.98 -16.96
CA ASN A 213 9.83 -43.51 -16.42
C ASN A 213 9.67 -42.31 -15.46
N CYS A 214 8.45 -41.78 -15.34
CA CYS A 214 8.14 -40.62 -14.51
C CYS A 214 7.47 -41.04 -13.19
N PRO A 215 7.58 -40.21 -12.14
CA PRO A 215 6.85 -40.46 -10.90
C PRO A 215 5.35 -40.48 -11.12
N SER A 216 4.64 -41.15 -10.22
CA SER A 216 3.17 -41.15 -10.18
C SER A 216 2.61 -39.72 -10.26
N GLY A 217 1.77 -39.46 -11.25
CA GLY A 217 1.15 -38.15 -11.49
C GLY A 217 1.87 -37.25 -12.51
N MET A 218 2.98 -37.70 -13.10
CA MET A 218 3.69 -36.98 -14.17
C MET A 218 3.58 -37.68 -15.54
N THR A 219 3.84 -36.92 -16.61
CA THR A 219 3.90 -37.42 -18.00
C THR A 219 5.23 -37.08 -18.64
N CYS A 220 5.72 -37.94 -19.52
CA CYS A 220 6.91 -37.72 -20.30
C CYS A 220 6.63 -36.80 -21.49
N SER A 221 7.13 -35.57 -21.45
CA SER A 221 6.96 -34.60 -22.52
C SER A 221 8.30 -34.00 -22.94
N GLY A 222 8.63 -34.09 -24.23
CA GLY A 222 9.90 -33.61 -24.76
C GLY A 222 11.12 -34.35 -24.22
N GLY A 223 10.97 -35.62 -23.84
CA GLY A 223 12.05 -36.43 -23.26
C GLY A 223 12.35 -36.12 -21.80
N ALA A 224 11.50 -35.35 -21.11
CA ALA A 224 11.62 -35.05 -19.70
C ALA A 224 10.28 -35.24 -18.95
N CYS A 225 10.34 -35.65 -17.69
CA CYS A 225 9.15 -35.77 -16.85
C CYS A 225 8.58 -34.38 -16.53
N ARG A 226 7.30 -34.18 -16.84
CA ARG A 226 6.56 -32.92 -16.73
C ARG A 226 5.24 -33.12 -15.96
N ASN A 227 4.75 -32.03 -15.39
CA ASN A 227 3.39 -31.98 -14.86
C ASN A 227 2.37 -31.97 -16.03
N PRO A 228 1.38 -32.87 -16.06
CA PRO A 228 0.40 -32.96 -17.15
C PRO A 228 -0.37 -31.66 -17.38
N SER A 229 -0.58 -30.88 -16.32
CA SER A 229 -1.34 -29.63 -16.35
C SER A 229 -0.55 -28.44 -16.93
N CYS A 230 0.77 -28.58 -17.12
CA CYS A 230 1.64 -27.52 -17.64
C CYS A 230 2.94 -28.10 -18.23
N THR A 231 2.82 -28.85 -19.32
CA THR A 231 3.94 -29.59 -19.94
C THR A 231 5.05 -28.70 -20.52
N SER A 232 4.78 -27.41 -20.74
CA SER A 232 5.76 -26.41 -21.15
C SER A 232 6.59 -25.85 -19.99
N SER A 233 6.18 -26.08 -18.74
CA SER A 233 6.92 -25.61 -17.56
C SER A 233 8.09 -26.54 -17.27
N THR A 234 9.30 -25.98 -17.25
CA THR A 234 10.52 -26.71 -16.85
C THR A 234 10.60 -26.95 -15.35
N SER A 235 9.77 -26.28 -14.54
CA SER A 235 9.72 -26.45 -13.08
C SER A 235 8.63 -27.41 -12.60
N CYS A 236 7.77 -27.92 -13.49
CA CYS A 236 6.65 -28.85 -13.20
C CYS A 236 5.67 -28.40 -12.11
N VAL A 237 5.77 -27.16 -11.66
CA VAL A 237 4.75 -26.50 -10.89
C VAL A 237 3.99 -25.63 -11.86
N CYS A 238 2.71 -25.93 -11.98
CA CYS A 238 1.81 -25.07 -12.72
C CYS A 238 1.64 -23.82 -11.87
N ALA A 239 1.81 -22.65 -12.47
CA ALA A 239 1.65 -21.37 -11.77
C ALA A 239 0.26 -21.34 -11.14
N THR A 240 0.16 -21.74 -9.88
CA THR A 240 -1.07 -21.57 -9.11
C THR A 240 -1.03 -20.11 -8.72
N THR A 241 -1.67 -19.29 -9.54
CA THR A 241 -1.88 -17.88 -9.18
C THR A 241 -2.89 -17.88 -8.03
N VAL A 242 -2.43 -18.08 -6.80
CA VAL A 242 -3.24 -17.78 -5.62
C VAL A 242 -3.31 -16.27 -5.54
N VAL A 243 -4.41 -15.72 -6.05
CA VAL A 243 -4.76 -14.32 -5.81
C VAL A 243 -4.98 -14.20 -4.31
N TYR A 244 -4.04 -13.55 -3.61
CA TYR A 244 -4.28 -13.12 -2.25
C TYR A 244 -5.39 -12.06 -2.29
N VAL A 245 -6.61 -12.49 -1.97
CA VAL A 245 -7.70 -11.56 -1.70
C VAL A 245 -7.46 -11.10 -0.26
N PRO A 246 -7.11 -9.83 0.00
CA PRO A 246 -7.01 -9.36 1.36
C PRO A 246 -8.36 -9.63 2.06
N PRO A 247 -8.36 -10.01 3.35
CA PRO A 247 -9.61 -10.13 4.09
C PRO A 247 -10.35 -8.80 3.92
N SER A 248 -11.54 -8.85 3.32
CA SER A 248 -12.44 -7.71 3.25
C SER A 248 -12.43 -7.05 4.62
N PRO A 249 -12.26 -5.72 4.74
CA PRO A 249 -12.45 -5.04 6.01
C PRO A 249 -13.78 -5.54 6.55
N GLY A 250 -13.72 -6.30 7.64
CA GLY A 250 -14.92 -6.84 8.26
C GLY A 250 -15.84 -5.66 8.48
N LEU A 251 -17.05 -5.72 7.93
CA LEU A 251 -18.09 -4.77 8.29
C LEU A 251 -18.05 -4.64 9.81
N PRO A 252 -17.95 -3.40 10.36
CA PRO A 252 -17.94 -3.22 11.79
C PRO A 252 -19.14 -4.00 12.34
N PRO A 253 -19.00 -4.76 13.44
CA PRO A 253 -20.11 -5.50 13.99
C PRO A 253 -21.25 -4.52 14.18
N THR A 254 -22.32 -4.69 13.41
CA THR A 254 -23.53 -3.91 13.59
C THR A 254 -24.03 -4.27 14.98
N LEU A 255 -23.83 -3.36 15.94
CA LEU A 255 -24.43 -3.46 17.26
C LEU A 255 -25.92 -3.77 17.05
N PRO A 256 -26.47 -4.83 17.65
CA PRO A 256 -27.91 -5.03 17.63
C PRO A 256 -28.56 -3.77 18.21
N LYS A 257 -29.48 -3.21 17.44
CA LYS A 257 -30.23 -2.01 17.81
C LYS A 257 -31.04 -2.33 19.07
N THR A 258 -30.51 -1.94 20.23
CA THR A 258 -31.20 -2.07 21.52
C THR A 258 -32.51 -1.28 21.44
N GLY A 259 -33.65 -1.93 21.68
CA GLY A 259 -34.94 -1.24 21.79
C GLY A 259 -36.19 -1.97 21.30
N GLY A 260 -36.12 -3.25 20.93
CA GLY A 260 -37.31 -4.05 20.67
C GLY A 260 -37.91 -4.57 21.98
N VAL A 261 -39.05 -4.05 22.41
CA VAL A 261 -39.82 -4.45 23.62
C VAL A 261 -40.25 -5.93 23.68
N ALA A 262 -39.87 -6.76 22.69
CA ALA A 262 -40.21 -8.17 22.63
C ALA A 262 -39.32 -9.06 23.54
N ASP A 263 -38.08 -8.64 23.86
CA ASP A 263 -37.17 -9.49 24.65
C ASP A 263 -37.22 -9.24 26.16
N THR A 264 -37.75 -8.09 26.61
CA THR A 264 -37.93 -7.82 28.05
C THR A 264 -39.01 -8.70 28.68
N LEU A 265 -39.99 -9.19 27.89
CA LEU A 265 -41.04 -10.06 28.43
C LEU A 265 -40.58 -11.52 28.62
N LYS A 266 -39.52 -11.95 27.93
CA LYS A 266 -38.96 -13.31 28.08
C LYS A 266 -38.11 -13.47 29.34
N LEU A 267 -37.46 -12.40 29.81
CA LEU A 267 -36.65 -12.46 31.04
C LEU A 267 -37.48 -12.49 32.33
N LEU A 268 -38.70 -11.95 32.31
CA LEU A 268 -39.61 -12.03 33.48
C LEU A 268 -40.31 -13.40 33.58
N GLY A 269 -40.52 -14.09 32.46
CA GLY A 269 -41.11 -15.44 32.45
C GLY A 269 -40.20 -16.53 33.03
N ALA A 270 -38.88 -16.40 32.87
CA ALA A 270 -37.91 -17.37 33.40
C ALA A 270 -37.67 -17.22 34.92
N GLY A 271 -37.85 -16.01 35.48
CA GLY A 271 -37.60 -15.75 36.90
C GLY A 271 -38.68 -16.31 37.85
N VAL A 272 -39.95 -16.30 37.44
CA VAL A 272 -41.05 -16.77 38.30
C VAL A 272 -41.15 -18.30 38.33
N GLY A 273 -40.74 -18.99 37.26
CA GLY A 273 -40.74 -20.47 37.20
C GLY A 273 -39.75 -21.13 38.17
N ALA A 274 -38.60 -20.51 38.43
CA ALA A 274 -37.57 -21.08 39.29
C ALA A 274 -37.94 -21.03 40.79
N VAL A 275 -38.78 -20.07 41.22
CA VAL A 275 -39.18 -19.93 42.62
C VAL A 275 -40.23 -20.98 43.02
N ILE A 276 -41.11 -21.38 42.09
CA ILE A 276 -42.15 -22.39 42.37
C ILE A 276 -41.54 -23.80 42.47
N VAL A 277 -40.53 -24.13 41.67
CA VAL A 277 -39.85 -25.44 41.74
C VAL A 277 -38.96 -25.55 42.99
N GLY A 278 -38.33 -24.44 43.43
CA GLY A 278 -37.52 -24.42 44.65
C GLY A 278 -38.32 -24.63 45.95
N LEU A 279 -39.58 -24.20 46.00
CA LEU A 279 -40.45 -24.36 47.18
C LEU A 279 -41.06 -25.76 47.32
N ALA A 280 -41.21 -26.51 46.22
CA ALA A 280 -41.66 -27.90 46.27
C ALA A 280 -40.56 -28.87 46.75
N GLY A 281 -39.28 -28.52 46.53
CA GLY A 281 -38.14 -29.34 46.97
C GLY A 281 -37.83 -29.29 48.47
N LEU A 282 -38.32 -28.26 49.19
CA LEU A 282 -38.05 -28.06 50.63
C LEU A 282 -39.12 -28.68 51.55
N LEU A 283 -40.15 -29.32 51.00
CA LEU A 283 -41.22 -30.00 51.75
C LEU A 283 -41.07 -31.53 51.76
N LEU A 284 -39.96 -32.06 51.24
CA LEU A 284 -39.65 -33.50 51.17
C LEU A 284 -38.33 -33.89 51.86
N LEU A 285 -37.83 -33.05 52.78
CA LEU A 285 -36.73 -33.37 53.70
C LEU A 285 -37.19 -33.23 55.15
#